data_AF-A0A445C7I8-F1
#
_entry.id   AF-A0A445C7I8-F1
#
_cell.length_a   1.000
_cell.length_b   1.000
_cell.length_c   1.000
_cell.angle_alpha   90.00
_cell.angle_beta   90.00
_cell.angle_gamma   90.00
#
_symmetry.space_group_name_H-M   'P 1'
#
loop_
_entity.id
_entity.type
_entity.pdbx_description
1 polymer ?
#
loop_
_entity_poly.entity_id
_entity_poly.type
_entity_poly.pdbx_seq_one_letter_code
_entity_poly.pdbx_strand_id
1 'polypeptide(L)'
;MLALSLPSAASDSSLRFRANAENLDSRRKVRVNAVRKHDSTIISFSCIVRVFHLKEWTYHMYRIKVKKKLTMETGIACYTTRAAFLPTGIPFKHSPPSISPSFGFKSLKSSSLFGESLRVSSKSTHKVSKAKGVSHITRCEIGDSLEEFLTKATPDKGLIRLLMSMGEALRTISFKVKTASCGGTQCVNSFGDEQLAVDLLANKLLFEALEYSHVCKYACSEENPELLDMGGPVEGGFSVAFDPLDGSSIVDTNFTVGTIFGVWPGDKLTGVTGRDQVAAAMGVMGPRTTYVIAVKGFPGTHEFLLLDEGKWQHVKETTEIGEGKLFSPGNLRATADNPNYDKLINYYVTEKYTLRYTGGMVPDVNQIIVKEKGIFTNVASPSAKAKLRLLFEVAPLGLLIENAGGYSTDGQQSVLDKVITNVDDRTQVAYGSKNEIIRVEETLYGSSRLKGGVPVGAAA
;
A
#
# COMPACT_ATOMS: atom_id res chain seq x y z
N MET A 1 -42.05 -17.80 58.45
CA MET A 1 -42.38 -16.55 59.19
C MET A 1 -42.29 -15.40 58.19
N LEU A 2 -43.38 -14.63 58.02
CA LEU A 2 -43.50 -13.33 57.27
C LEU A 2 -42.94 -13.30 55.82
N ALA A 3 -43.68 -13.09 54.72
CA ALA A 3 -45.02 -12.49 54.48
C ALA A 3 -45.07 -11.00 54.91
N LEU A 4 -45.49 -9.96 54.16
CA LEU A 4 -46.29 -9.70 52.93
C LEU A 4 -45.85 -8.30 52.34
N SER A 5 -46.25 -7.72 51.19
CA SER A 5 -47.10 -8.06 50.02
C SER A 5 -46.91 -7.02 48.88
N LEU A 6 -47.31 -7.34 47.64
CA LEU A 6 -47.62 -6.38 46.53
C LEU A 6 -49.04 -5.79 46.70
N PRO A 7 -49.43 -4.69 46.01
CA PRO A 7 -50.00 -4.68 44.63
C PRO A 7 -49.60 -3.44 43.77
N SER A 8 -49.97 -3.22 42.50
CA SER A 8 -50.40 -4.02 41.32
C SER A 8 -50.60 -3.07 40.10
N ALA A 9 -50.81 -3.63 38.89
CA ALA A 9 -51.13 -3.05 37.55
C ALA A 9 -49.91 -2.79 36.63
N ALA A 10 -49.66 -3.55 35.55
CA ALA A 10 -50.47 -3.79 34.32
C ALA A 10 -50.48 -2.57 33.37
N SER A 11 -50.24 -2.67 32.05
CA SER A 11 -50.70 -3.72 31.13
C SER A 11 -49.72 -4.17 30.03
N ASP A 12 -49.94 -5.41 29.57
CA ASP A 12 -49.28 -6.12 28.47
C ASP A 12 -49.84 -5.74 27.06
N SER A 13 -49.06 -5.93 26.00
CA SER A 13 -49.53 -6.54 24.74
C SER A 13 -48.41 -6.72 23.71
N SER A 14 -47.95 -7.97 23.54
CA SER A 14 -47.27 -8.40 22.32
C SER A 14 -48.26 -8.65 21.18
N LEU A 15 -47.91 -8.33 19.93
CA LEU A 15 -48.74 -8.69 18.76
C LEU A 15 -47.89 -9.20 17.59
N ARG A 16 -48.08 -10.49 17.30
CA ARG A 16 -47.71 -11.13 16.02
C ARG A 16 -48.75 -10.75 14.96
N PHE A 17 -48.33 -10.66 13.69
CA PHE A 17 -49.27 -10.81 12.57
C PHE A 17 -48.78 -11.86 11.57
N ARG A 18 -49.67 -12.82 11.28
CA ARG A 18 -49.64 -13.66 10.08
C ARG A 18 -50.43 -12.95 8.99
N ALA A 19 -50.07 -13.17 7.72
CA ALA A 19 -50.77 -12.60 6.59
C ALA A 19 -52.17 -13.21 6.40
N ASN A 20 -53.08 -12.39 5.85
CA ASN A 20 -54.14 -12.85 4.95
C ASN A 20 -54.31 -11.77 3.87
N ALA A 21 -54.56 -12.22 2.64
CA ALA A 21 -54.75 -11.35 1.49
C ALA A 21 -56.24 -11.12 1.25
N GLU A 22 -56.64 -9.88 0.97
CA GLU A 22 -57.89 -9.61 0.27
C GLU A 22 -57.78 -8.27 -0.49
N ASN A 23 -58.32 -8.26 -1.72
CA ASN A 23 -58.41 -7.06 -2.55
C ASN A 23 -59.41 -6.08 -1.94
N LEU A 24 -59.12 -4.77 -2.02
CA LEU A 24 -60.11 -3.78 -2.47
C LEU A 24 -59.48 -2.43 -2.84
N ASP A 25 -59.90 -1.92 -3.98
CA ASP A 25 -59.49 -0.64 -4.57
C ASP A 25 -60.15 0.54 -3.85
N SER A 26 -59.40 1.63 -3.57
CA SER A 26 -59.78 3.01 -3.95
C SER A 26 -58.98 4.11 -3.22
N ARG A 27 -58.38 4.97 -4.05
CA ARG A 27 -57.89 6.34 -3.82
C ARG A 27 -58.27 7.02 -2.48
N ARG A 28 -57.27 7.44 -1.69
CA ARG A 28 -57.36 8.67 -0.86
C ARG A 28 -55.98 9.33 -0.65
N LYS A 29 -55.95 10.67 -0.73
CA LYS A 29 -54.77 11.50 -0.44
C LYS A 29 -54.53 11.52 1.06
N VAL A 30 -53.28 11.32 1.50
CA VAL A 30 -52.87 11.61 2.89
C VAL A 30 -52.29 13.03 2.95
N ARG A 31 -52.81 13.83 3.89
CA ARG A 31 -52.38 15.20 4.16
C ARG A 31 -51.99 15.26 5.64
N VAL A 32 -50.69 15.30 5.93
CA VAL A 32 -50.20 15.41 7.31
C VAL A 32 -49.99 16.88 7.63
N ASN A 33 -50.82 17.41 8.54
CA ASN A 33 -50.59 18.70 9.18
C ASN A 33 -49.83 18.48 10.49
N ALA A 34 -48.79 19.26 10.74
CA ALA A 34 -48.21 19.44 12.07
C ALA A 34 -48.17 20.94 12.37
N VAL A 35 -48.74 21.36 13.50
CA VAL A 35 -48.82 22.78 13.91
C VAL A 35 -48.09 22.99 15.25
N ARG A 36 -47.37 24.12 15.27
CA ARG A 36 -46.35 24.61 16.21
C ARG A 36 -46.72 24.71 17.71
N LYS A 37 -45.66 24.77 18.52
CA LYS A 37 -45.29 25.97 19.33
C LYS A 37 -43.81 26.29 18.99
N HIS A 38 -43.49 27.44 18.38
CA HIS A 38 -43.13 28.71 19.03
C HIS A 38 -42.01 28.52 20.08
N ASP A 39 -40.77 28.99 19.89
CA ASP A 39 -40.20 29.86 18.84
C ASP A 39 -38.69 29.56 18.61
N SER A 40 -37.97 30.06 17.60
CA SER A 40 -38.26 31.19 16.69
C SER A 40 -37.70 31.01 15.25
N THR A 41 -37.68 32.12 14.49
CA THR A 41 -37.06 32.43 13.19
C THR A 41 -36.10 31.40 12.56
N ILE A 42 -36.60 30.70 11.52
CA ILE A 42 -35.75 30.09 10.47
C ILE A 42 -36.11 30.72 9.12
N ILE A 43 -35.08 31.10 8.36
CA ILE A 43 -35.19 31.59 6.98
C ILE A 43 -35.39 30.38 6.06
N SER A 44 -36.57 30.24 5.46
CA SER A 44 -36.83 29.17 4.48
C SER A 44 -36.39 29.57 3.08
N PHE A 45 -35.34 28.91 2.56
CA PHE A 45 -35.14 28.81 1.12
C PHE A 45 -36.14 27.82 0.52
N SER A 46 -36.91 28.26 -0.47
CA SER A 46 -37.81 27.38 -1.23
C SER A 46 -37.09 26.84 -2.46
N CYS A 47 -36.69 25.56 -2.44
CA CYS A 47 -36.15 24.88 -3.61
C CYS A 47 -37.28 24.12 -4.33
N ILE A 48 -37.63 24.55 -5.53
CA ILE A 48 -38.65 23.90 -6.36
C ILE A 48 -38.04 22.65 -7.02
N VAL A 49 -38.26 21.47 -6.43
CA VAL A 49 -38.01 20.19 -7.09
C VAL A 49 -39.20 19.87 -8.00
N ARG A 50 -39.05 20.11 -9.31
CA ARG A 50 -40.01 19.64 -10.32
C ARG A 50 -39.83 18.13 -10.54
N VAL A 51 -40.73 17.33 -9.98
CA VAL A 51 -40.90 15.93 -10.37
C VAL A 51 -41.59 15.88 -11.73
N PHE A 52 -40.84 15.56 -12.79
CA PHE A 52 -41.41 15.21 -14.09
C PHE A 52 -41.81 13.73 -14.11
N HIS A 53 -43.11 13.45 -14.14
CA HIS A 53 -43.60 12.15 -14.60
C HIS A 53 -43.72 12.16 -16.13
N LEU A 54 -42.81 11.47 -16.83
CA LEU A 54 -43.04 11.11 -18.22
C LEU A 54 -44.11 10.02 -18.31
N LYS A 55 -45.03 10.19 -19.27
CA LYS A 55 -45.98 9.15 -19.68
C LYS A 55 -45.35 8.21 -20.70
N GLU A 56 -45.73 6.94 -20.57
CA GLU A 56 -45.88 5.91 -21.59
C GLU A 56 -45.27 6.19 -22.98
N TRP A 57 -44.27 5.39 -23.35
CA TRP A 57 -43.98 5.06 -24.74
C TRP A 57 -44.08 3.54 -24.94
N THR A 58 -44.80 3.13 -25.98
CA THR A 58 -45.10 1.74 -26.31
C THR A 58 -43.92 1.06 -27.00
N TYR A 59 -43.52 -0.11 -26.50
CA TYR A 59 -42.52 -0.95 -27.17
C TYR A 59 -43.10 -1.57 -28.44
N HIS A 60 -42.50 -1.27 -29.60
CA HIS A 60 -42.67 -2.04 -30.83
C HIS A 60 -41.50 -3.01 -31.00
N MET A 61 -41.81 -4.31 -30.97
CA MET A 61 -40.82 -5.39 -31.01
C MET A 61 -40.47 -5.76 -32.46
N TYR A 62 -39.40 -5.20 -33.02
CA TYR A 62 -38.87 -5.64 -34.32
C TYR A 62 -37.97 -6.87 -34.18
N ARG A 63 -38.43 -7.98 -34.75
CA ARG A 63 -37.79 -9.30 -34.72
C ARG A 63 -36.83 -9.42 -35.91
N ILE A 64 -35.52 -9.27 -35.71
CA ILE A 64 -34.51 -9.60 -36.73
C ILE A 64 -33.85 -10.94 -36.39
N LYS A 65 -34.08 -11.95 -37.24
CA LYS A 65 -33.41 -13.26 -37.15
C LYS A 65 -31.99 -13.13 -37.69
N VAL A 66 -30.98 -13.31 -36.85
CA VAL A 66 -29.63 -13.66 -37.31
C VAL A 66 -29.38 -15.14 -37.03
N LYS A 67 -29.47 -15.96 -38.08
CA LYS A 67 -28.91 -17.32 -38.05
C LYS A 67 -27.39 -17.17 -38.20
N LYS A 68 -26.60 -17.61 -37.21
CA LYS A 68 -25.21 -18.01 -37.44
C LYS A 68 -25.09 -19.51 -37.21
N LYS A 69 -24.60 -20.20 -38.24
CA LYS A 69 -24.47 -21.65 -38.34
C LYS A 69 -23.09 -22.03 -37.79
N LEU A 70 -23.05 -23.03 -36.91
CA LEU A 70 -21.79 -23.62 -36.44
C LEU A 70 -21.34 -24.68 -37.46
N THR A 71 -20.09 -24.60 -37.92
CA THR A 71 -19.42 -25.66 -38.70
C THR A 71 -17.92 -25.64 -38.37
N MET A 72 -17.40 -26.78 -37.93
CA MET A 72 -15.95 -27.07 -37.87
C MET A 72 -15.44 -27.52 -39.24
N GLU A 73 -14.15 -27.29 -39.52
CA GLU A 73 -13.21 -28.02 -40.39
C GLU A 73 -11.95 -27.11 -40.53
N THR A 74 -10.78 -27.43 -39.98
CA THR A 74 -9.67 -28.31 -40.47
C THR A 74 -8.96 -27.86 -41.76
N GLY A 75 -7.62 -27.80 -41.71
CA GLY A 75 -6.71 -27.48 -42.84
C GLY A 75 -5.77 -26.31 -42.50
N ILE A 76 -4.56 -26.51 -41.97
CA ILE A 76 -3.31 -27.04 -42.57
C ILE A 76 -2.62 -26.08 -43.57
N ALA A 77 -1.44 -25.61 -43.12
CA ALA A 77 -0.25 -25.16 -43.85
C ALA A 77 -0.33 -24.04 -44.91
N CYS A 78 0.61 -23.09 -44.81
CA CYS A 78 1.38 -22.67 -45.98
C CYS A 78 2.83 -22.29 -45.61
N TYR A 79 3.74 -22.51 -46.54
CA TYR A 79 5.20 -22.44 -46.37
C TYR A 79 5.79 -21.11 -46.89
N THR A 80 6.84 -20.65 -46.22
CA THR A 80 8.08 -19.98 -46.70
C THR A 80 8.13 -18.98 -47.88
N THR A 81 9.08 -18.04 -47.70
CA THR A 81 10.02 -17.43 -48.69
C THR A 81 9.65 -16.22 -49.55
N ARG A 82 10.30 -15.09 -49.19
CA ARG A 82 11.12 -14.17 -50.01
C ARG A 82 10.78 -13.98 -51.51
N ALA A 83 10.59 -12.71 -51.91
CA ALA A 83 11.53 -11.97 -52.76
C ALA A 83 11.24 -10.45 -52.74
N ALA A 84 12.23 -9.62 -53.06
CA ALA A 84 12.10 -8.16 -53.21
C ALA A 84 12.00 -7.77 -54.69
N PHE A 85 11.53 -6.56 -55.02
CA PHE A 85 12.08 -5.72 -56.12
C PHE A 85 11.54 -4.27 -56.05
N LEU A 86 12.38 -3.31 -56.48
CA LEU A 86 12.06 -1.88 -56.68
C LEU A 86 11.40 -1.64 -58.05
N PRO A 87 10.79 -0.46 -58.28
CA PRO A 87 11.34 0.43 -59.32
C PRO A 87 11.29 1.95 -58.98
N THR A 88 11.83 2.75 -59.91
CA THR A 88 12.25 4.16 -59.77
C THR A 88 11.45 5.16 -60.60
N GLY A 89 11.34 6.43 -60.17
CA GLY A 89 11.56 7.58 -61.08
C GLY A 89 10.64 8.84 -61.06
N ILE A 90 11.14 9.95 -60.47
CA ILE A 90 11.12 11.40 -60.89
C ILE A 90 9.82 12.11 -61.39
N PRO A 91 9.75 13.47 -61.54
CA PRO A 91 10.47 14.62 -60.90
C PRO A 91 9.54 15.77 -60.41
N PHE A 92 10.05 16.77 -59.65
CA PHE A 92 10.15 18.21 -60.05
C PHE A 92 10.77 19.12 -58.94
N LYS A 93 11.19 20.33 -59.32
CA LYS A 93 12.01 21.29 -58.53
C LYS A 93 11.16 22.41 -57.90
N HIS A 94 11.60 22.99 -56.76
CA HIS A 94 11.82 24.46 -56.60
C HIS A 94 12.54 24.85 -55.27
N SER A 95 13.20 26.00 -55.34
CA SER A 95 14.28 26.65 -54.55
C SER A 95 14.09 26.96 -53.01
N PRO A 96 15.15 27.47 -52.31
CA PRO A 96 15.30 27.51 -50.82
C PRO A 96 15.27 28.98 -50.26
N PRO A 97 15.93 29.42 -49.15
CA PRO A 97 16.56 28.77 -47.97
C PRO A 97 16.21 29.41 -46.59
N SER A 98 16.74 28.89 -45.45
CA SER A 98 17.64 29.66 -44.52
C SER A 98 17.90 29.05 -43.11
N ILE A 99 19.19 29.05 -42.73
CA ILE A 99 19.82 29.24 -41.40
C ILE A 99 19.53 28.26 -40.23
N SER A 100 20.64 27.67 -39.74
CA SER A 100 20.82 27.13 -38.38
C SER A 100 22.13 27.68 -37.78
N PRO A 101 22.22 27.99 -36.47
CA PRO A 101 23.49 28.33 -35.83
C PRO A 101 24.12 27.12 -35.11
N SER A 102 25.44 26.98 -35.22
CA SER A 102 26.27 26.09 -34.42
C SER A 102 27.09 26.90 -33.41
N PHE A 103 27.46 26.29 -32.28
CA PHE A 103 28.42 26.86 -31.33
C PHE A 103 29.60 25.91 -31.12
N GLY A 104 30.82 26.44 -31.21
CA GLY A 104 32.07 25.69 -31.15
C GLY A 104 32.84 25.86 -29.83
N PHE A 105 33.69 24.88 -29.55
CA PHE A 105 34.64 24.89 -28.44
C PHE A 105 35.72 25.97 -28.61
N LYS A 106 36.24 26.50 -27.50
CA LYS A 106 37.51 27.24 -27.44
C LYS A 106 38.48 26.60 -26.46
N SER A 107 39.74 26.55 -26.87
CA SER A 107 40.90 26.13 -26.09
C SER A 107 41.77 27.33 -25.78
N LEU A 108 42.44 27.36 -24.61
CA LEU A 108 43.51 28.29 -24.27
C LEU A 108 44.59 27.58 -23.43
N LYS A 109 45.85 27.98 -23.61
CA LYS A 109 47.07 27.44 -22.97
C LYS A 109 47.93 28.61 -22.42
N SER A 110 49.02 28.26 -21.73
CA SER A 110 50.12 29.13 -21.22
C SER A 110 49.89 29.67 -19.80
N SER A 111 50.86 29.76 -18.88
CA SER A 111 52.28 29.31 -18.84
C SER A 111 52.79 29.28 -17.39
N SER A 112 53.89 28.57 -17.12
CA SER A 112 54.61 28.54 -15.83
C SER A 112 55.65 29.67 -15.70
N LEU A 113 56.15 29.95 -14.47
CA LEU A 113 57.57 30.24 -14.15
C LEU A 113 57.85 30.48 -12.64
N PHE A 114 59.04 30.03 -12.17
CA PHE A 114 59.70 30.20 -10.84
C PHE A 114 59.00 29.65 -9.56
N GLY A 115 59.68 28.99 -8.61
CA GLY A 115 61.10 28.58 -8.50
C GLY A 115 61.36 27.65 -7.27
N GLU A 116 62.55 27.02 -7.20
CA GLU A 116 62.98 26.05 -6.16
C GLU A 116 63.30 26.73 -4.77
N SER A 117 63.63 26.07 -3.64
CA SER A 117 64.29 24.76 -3.43
C SER A 117 64.22 24.22 -1.97
N LEU A 118 64.34 22.87 -1.84
CA LEU A 118 64.93 22.05 -0.76
C LEU A 118 64.67 22.31 0.76
N ARG A 119 64.18 21.28 1.47
CA ARG A 119 64.88 20.69 2.65
C ARG A 119 64.38 19.30 3.09
N VAL A 120 65.33 18.54 3.64
CA VAL A 120 65.39 17.09 3.89
C VAL A 120 64.63 16.58 5.13
N SER A 121 63.95 15.43 4.94
CA SER A 121 63.59 14.32 5.86
C SER A 121 63.21 14.53 7.35
N SER A 122 62.22 13.72 7.79
CA SER A 122 62.52 12.60 8.72
C SER A 122 61.54 11.43 8.51
N LYS A 123 61.97 10.20 8.80
CA LYS A 123 61.11 9.01 8.82
C LYS A 123 60.59 8.78 10.24
N SER A 124 59.31 8.46 10.41
CA SER A 124 58.84 7.70 11.58
C SER A 124 58.02 6.50 11.11
N THR A 125 58.40 5.31 11.57
CA THR A 125 57.74 4.04 11.26
C THR A 125 56.79 3.68 12.40
N HIS A 126 55.48 3.84 12.18
CA HIS A 126 54.48 3.15 12.98
C HIS A 126 53.91 1.95 12.20
N LYS A 127 54.32 0.75 12.62
CA LYS A 127 53.66 -0.50 12.23
C LYS A 127 52.26 -0.50 12.85
N VAL A 128 51.22 -0.36 12.03
CA VAL A 128 49.86 -0.78 12.42
C VAL A 128 49.63 -2.18 11.84
N SER A 129 49.34 -3.12 12.72
CA SER A 129 49.05 -4.51 12.40
C SER A 129 47.80 -4.64 11.53
N LYS A 130 47.86 -5.48 10.49
CA LYS A 130 46.68 -5.90 9.73
C LYS A 130 45.71 -6.65 10.65
N ALA A 131 44.62 -5.99 11.05
CA ALA A 131 43.40 -6.69 11.45
C ALA A 131 42.69 -7.15 10.17
N LYS A 132 42.53 -8.47 9.98
CA LYS A 132 41.57 -9.03 9.02
C LYS A 132 40.17 -8.87 9.61
N GLY A 133 39.18 -8.47 8.81
CA GLY A 133 37.79 -8.44 9.27
C GLY A 133 36.90 -7.35 8.68
N VAL A 134 37.14 -6.89 7.44
CA VAL A 134 36.12 -6.13 6.70
C VAL A 134 35.29 -7.16 5.95
N SER A 135 34.05 -7.39 6.40
CA SER A 135 33.05 -8.03 5.57
C SER A 135 32.81 -7.13 4.35
N HIS A 136 33.11 -7.65 3.16
CA HIS A 136 32.66 -7.00 1.93
C HIS A 136 31.14 -7.12 1.89
N ILE A 137 30.43 -6.11 2.38
CA ILE A 137 29.00 -5.94 2.10
C ILE A 137 28.92 -5.69 0.60
N THR A 138 28.49 -6.71 -0.15
CA THR A 138 28.22 -6.59 -1.58
C THR A 138 27.08 -5.59 -1.75
N ARG A 139 27.42 -4.37 -2.17
CA ARG A 139 26.42 -3.33 -2.40
C ARG A 139 25.53 -3.78 -3.56
N CYS A 140 24.22 -3.80 -3.35
CA CYS A 140 23.27 -4.02 -4.44
C CYS A 140 23.31 -2.83 -5.39
N GLU A 141 23.26 -3.09 -6.69
CA GLU A 141 23.39 -2.07 -7.73
C GLU A 141 22.00 -1.70 -8.24
N ILE A 142 21.79 -0.42 -8.54
CA ILE A 142 20.58 0.03 -9.21
C ILE A 142 20.63 -0.49 -10.65
N GLY A 143 19.58 -1.18 -11.08
CA GLY A 143 19.52 -1.89 -12.36
C GLY A 143 19.53 -3.41 -12.24
N ASP A 144 19.98 -3.97 -11.10
CA ASP A 144 19.89 -5.40 -10.76
C ASP A 144 18.44 -5.91 -10.92
N SER A 145 18.26 -7.16 -11.34
CA SER A 145 16.98 -7.86 -11.19
C SER A 145 16.69 -8.20 -9.73
N LEU A 146 15.43 -8.50 -9.42
CA LEU A 146 15.03 -8.96 -8.08
C LEU A 146 15.82 -10.19 -7.60
N GLU A 147 16.10 -11.17 -8.47
CA GLU A 147 16.84 -12.39 -8.10
C GLU A 147 18.32 -12.08 -7.79
N GLU A 148 18.95 -11.21 -8.59
CA GLU A 148 20.33 -10.74 -8.37
C GLU A 148 20.45 -9.95 -7.07
N PHE A 149 19.48 -9.07 -6.79
CA PHE A 149 19.38 -8.36 -5.51
C PHE A 149 19.22 -9.34 -4.33
N LEU A 150 18.24 -10.24 -4.39
CA LEU A 150 17.92 -11.14 -3.27
C LEU A 150 19.11 -12.07 -2.95
N THR A 151 19.84 -12.52 -3.97
CA THR A 151 21.07 -13.31 -3.82
C THR A 151 22.22 -12.53 -3.18
N LYS A 152 22.28 -11.20 -3.35
CA LYS A 152 23.24 -10.32 -2.66
C LYS A 152 22.76 -9.98 -1.24
N ALA A 153 21.45 -9.87 -1.02
CA ALA A 153 20.85 -9.41 0.24
C ALA A 153 20.75 -10.50 1.32
N THR A 154 20.58 -11.78 0.94
CA THR A 154 20.50 -12.90 1.89
C THR A 154 21.08 -14.21 1.32
N PRO A 155 21.76 -15.04 2.13
CA PRO A 155 22.15 -16.39 1.72
C PRO A 155 20.98 -17.40 1.79
N ASP A 156 19.84 -17.03 2.37
CA ASP A 156 18.70 -17.91 2.58
C ASP A 156 17.89 -18.13 1.29
N LYS A 157 18.14 -19.28 0.65
CA LYS A 157 17.46 -19.70 -0.58
C LYS A 157 15.95 -19.89 -0.42
N GLY A 158 15.47 -20.20 0.78
CA GLY A 158 14.05 -20.30 1.07
C GLY A 158 13.41 -18.92 1.02
N LEU A 159 14.01 -17.93 1.70
CA LEU A 159 13.54 -16.55 1.67
C LEU A 159 13.60 -15.94 0.26
N ILE A 160 14.66 -16.21 -0.50
CA ILE A 160 14.76 -15.80 -1.92
C ILE A 160 13.57 -16.37 -2.71
N ARG A 161 13.30 -17.69 -2.60
CA ARG A 161 12.19 -18.34 -3.31
C ARG A 161 10.83 -17.74 -2.94
N LEU A 162 10.58 -17.52 -1.65
CA LEU A 162 9.34 -16.93 -1.15
C LEU A 162 9.12 -15.53 -1.73
N LEU A 163 10.12 -14.65 -1.65
CA LEU A 163 10.01 -13.26 -2.12
C LEU A 163 9.88 -13.18 -3.66
N MET A 164 10.46 -14.11 -4.40
CA MET A 164 10.24 -14.27 -5.85
C MET A 164 8.80 -14.72 -6.16
N SER A 165 8.29 -15.75 -5.46
CA SER A 165 6.90 -16.21 -5.63
C SER A 165 5.89 -15.12 -5.33
N MET A 166 6.10 -14.34 -4.25
CA MET A 166 5.26 -13.17 -3.94
C MET A 166 5.34 -12.10 -5.03
N GLY A 167 6.52 -11.84 -5.59
CA GLY A 167 6.68 -10.90 -6.72
C GLY A 167 5.88 -11.30 -7.97
N GLU A 168 5.73 -12.59 -8.25
CA GLU A 168 4.89 -13.10 -9.35
C GLU A 168 3.38 -12.92 -9.06
N ALA A 169 2.96 -13.09 -7.81
CA ALA A 169 1.59 -12.76 -7.38
C ALA A 169 1.30 -11.26 -7.55
N LEU A 170 2.18 -10.38 -7.05
CA LEU A 170 2.03 -8.92 -7.17
C LEU A 170 1.95 -8.45 -8.64
N ARG A 171 2.74 -9.05 -9.54
CA ARG A 171 2.65 -8.79 -10.99
C ARG A 171 1.26 -9.12 -11.52
N THR A 172 0.72 -10.27 -11.12
CA THR A 172 -0.60 -10.76 -11.55
C THR A 172 -1.73 -9.92 -10.98
N ILE A 173 -1.68 -9.59 -9.68
CA ILE A 173 -2.64 -8.69 -9.01
C ILE A 173 -2.66 -7.33 -9.70
N SER A 174 -1.50 -6.74 -10.02
CA SER A 174 -1.43 -5.46 -10.73
C SER A 174 -2.16 -5.49 -12.08
N PHE A 175 -1.99 -6.56 -12.87
CA PHE A 175 -2.72 -6.71 -14.13
C PHE A 175 -4.24 -6.85 -13.90
N LYS A 176 -4.65 -7.58 -12.86
CA LYS A 176 -6.05 -7.81 -12.50
C LYS A 176 -6.75 -6.56 -11.98
N VAL A 177 -6.08 -5.73 -11.19
CA VAL A 177 -6.57 -4.40 -10.78
C VAL A 177 -6.69 -3.48 -12.00
N LYS A 178 -5.64 -3.39 -12.83
CA LYS A 178 -5.58 -2.52 -14.03
C LYS A 178 -6.68 -2.81 -15.07
N THR A 179 -7.19 -4.04 -15.11
CA THR A 179 -8.20 -4.50 -16.07
C THR A 179 -9.54 -4.87 -15.43
N ALA A 180 -9.75 -4.54 -14.15
CA ALA A 180 -10.99 -4.84 -13.45
C ALA A 180 -12.19 -4.11 -14.06
N SER A 181 -13.32 -4.82 -14.14
CA SER A 181 -14.62 -4.21 -14.43
C SER A 181 -15.18 -3.64 -13.13
N CYS A 182 -15.20 -2.31 -13.00
CA CYS A 182 -15.83 -1.63 -11.88
C CYS A 182 -17.28 -1.26 -12.23
N GLY A 183 -18.24 -1.87 -11.53
CA GLY A 183 -19.66 -1.65 -11.77
C GLY A 183 -20.52 -2.08 -10.60
N GLY A 184 -21.45 -1.22 -10.17
CA GLY A 184 -22.22 -1.44 -8.96
C GLY A 184 -21.40 -1.15 -7.71
N THR A 185 -21.31 -2.11 -6.79
CA THR A 185 -20.66 -1.94 -5.47
C THR A 185 -19.28 -2.58 -5.36
N GLN A 186 -18.73 -3.16 -6.44
CA GLN A 186 -17.46 -3.90 -6.44
C GLN A 186 -16.71 -3.70 -7.77
N CYS A 187 -15.38 -3.80 -7.71
CA CYS A 187 -14.52 -4.00 -8.89
C CYS A 187 -14.15 -5.48 -8.99
N VAL A 188 -14.36 -6.06 -10.17
CA VAL A 188 -14.29 -7.52 -10.38
C VAL A 188 -13.43 -7.90 -11.59
N ASN A 189 -12.71 -9.01 -11.52
CA ASN A 189 -11.94 -9.59 -12.63
C ASN A 189 -12.08 -11.13 -12.61
N SER A 190 -11.67 -11.79 -13.68
CA SER A 190 -11.74 -13.26 -13.77
C SER A 190 -10.58 -13.95 -13.06
N PHE A 191 -10.83 -15.11 -12.48
CA PHE A 191 -9.81 -16.05 -12.02
C PHE A 191 -10.25 -17.46 -12.40
N GLY A 192 -9.47 -18.16 -13.23
CA GLY A 192 -9.96 -19.37 -13.89
C GLY A 192 -11.26 -19.08 -14.65
N ASP A 193 -12.30 -19.86 -14.33
CA ASP A 193 -13.66 -19.71 -14.89
C ASP A 193 -14.58 -18.81 -14.03
N GLU A 194 -14.11 -18.31 -12.88
CA GLU A 194 -14.90 -17.52 -11.94
C GLU A 194 -14.67 -16.01 -12.13
N GLN A 195 -15.65 -15.19 -11.72
CA GLN A 195 -15.53 -13.74 -11.63
C GLN A 195 -15.56 -13.34 -10.16
N LEU A 196 -14.46 -12.78 -9.66
CA LEU A 196 -14.25 -12.44 -8.25
C LEU A 196 -14.01 -10.94 -8.07
N ALA A 197 -14.34 -10.42 -6.89
CA ALA A 197 -13.89 -9.10 -6.46
C ALA A 197 -12.36 -9.09 -6.33
N VAL A 198 -11.73 -7.96 -6.65
CA VAL A 198 -10.26 -7.86 -6.81
C VAL A 198 -9.47 -8.13 -5.53
N ASP A 199 -10.08 -7.89 -4.38
CA ASP A 199 -9.60 -8.23 -3.04
C ASP A 199 -9.53 -9.75 -2.82
N LEU A 200 -10.65 -10.47 -3.02
CA LEU A 200 -10.72 -11.93 -2.94
C LEU A 200 -9.83 -12.63 -3.97
N LEU A 201 -9.68 -12.02 -5.15
CA LEU A 201 -8.77 -12.49 -6.19
C LEU A 201 -7.30 -12.34 -5.76
N ALA A 202 -6.92 -11.19 -5.21
CA ALA A 202 -5.58 -10.96 -4.67
C ALA A 202 -5.27 -11.92 -3.51
N ASN A 203 -6.22 -12.11 -2.60
CA ASN A 203 -6.14 -13.07 -1.50
C ASN A 203 -5.81 -14.49 -2.00
N LYS A 204 -6.53 -14.97 -3.01
CA LYS A 204 -6.29 -16.29 -3.63
C LYS A 204 -4.90 -16.39 -4.28
N LEU A 205 -4.50 -15.39 -5.06
CA LEU A 205 -3.18 -15.37 -5.72
C LEU A 205 -2.01 -15.41 -4.72
N LEU A 206 -2.16 -14.79 -3.55
CA LEU A 206 -1.12 -14.77 -2.52
C LEU A 206 -1.01 -16.12 -1.80
N PHE A 207 -2.14 -16.76 -1.45
CA PHE A 207 -2.12 -18.13 -0.93
C PHE A 207 -1.52 -19.12 -1.93
N GLU A 208 -1.92 -19.08 -3.21
CA GLU A 208 -1.36 -19.96 -4.25
C GLU A 208 0.15 -19.76 -4.44
N ALA A 209 0.65 -18.51 -4.37
CA ALA A 209 2.08 -18.23 -4.44
C ALA A 209 2.85 -18.73 -3.20
N LEU A 210 2.25 -18.66 -2.02
CA LEU A 210 2.84 -19.17 -0.78
C LEU A 210 2.90 -20.71 -0.77
N GLU A 211 1.86 -21.40 -1.22
CA GLU A 211 1.85 -22.86 -1.41
C GLU A 211 2.89 -23.28 -2.47
N TYR A 212 2.93 -22.60 -3.62
CA TYR A 212 3.90 -22.86 -4.69
C TYR A 212 5.37 -22.59 -4.27
N SER A 213 5.59 -21.75 -3.26
CA SER A 213 6.93 -21.53 -2.70
C SER A 213 7.48 -22.80 -2.01
N HIS A 214 6.62 -23.68 -1.51
CA HIS A 214 6.93 -24.86 -0.68
C HIS A 214 7.78 -24.57 0.58
N VAL A 215 7.94 -23.29 0.95
CA VAL A 215 8.74 -22.85 2.11
C VAL A 215 7.90 -22.09 3.16
N CYS A 216 6.64 -21.77 2.82
CA CYS A 216 5.68 -21.23 3.77
C CYS A 216 5.00 -22.39 4.55
N LYS A 217 5.04 -22.35 5.89
CA LYS A 217 4.32 -23.26 6.77
C LYS A 217 2.90 -22.79 7.02
N TYR A 218 2.73 -21.55 7.51
CA TYR A 218 1.42 -20.96 7.75
C TYR A 218 1.27 -19.61 7.06
N ALA A 219 0.13 -19.41 6.41
CA ALA A 219 -0.27 -18.14 5.85
C ALA A 219 -1.53 -17.62 6.58
N CYS A 220 -1.62 -16.30 6.80
CA CYS A 220 -2.80 -15.67 7.39
C CYS A 220 -3.11 -14.36 6.64
N SER A 221 -4.39 -14.14 6.33
CA SER A 221 -4.87 -12.99 5.57
C SER A 221 -5.73 -12.08 6.44
N GLU A 222 -5.70 -10.77 6.19
CA GLU A 222 -6.62 -9.82 6.82
C GLU A 222 -8.10 -10.11 6.51
N GLU A 223 -8.39 -10.64 5.31
CA GLU A 223 -9.73 -11.00 4.82
C GLU A 223 -10.32 -12.22 5.56
N ASN A 224 -9.47 -13.20 5.91
CA ASN A 224 -9.84 -14.36 6.71
C ASN A 224 -8.72 -14.64 7.74
N PRO A 225 -8.82 -14.05 8.95
CA PRO A 225 -7.75 -14.05 9.95
C PRO A 225 -7.67 -15.39 10.70
N GLU A 226 -7.41 -16.46 9.94
CA GLU A 226 -7.13 -17.82 10.40
C GLU A 226 -5.77 -18.26 9.83
N LEU A 227 -5.05 -19.14 10.52
CA LEU A 227 -3.80 -19.70 10.01
C LEU A 227 -4.11 -20.88 9.08
N LEU A 228 -3.76 -20.75 7.81
CA LEU A 228 -3.89 -21.80 6.81
C LEU A 228 -2.52 -22.48 6.56
N ASP A 229 -2.50 -23.81 6.57
CA ASP A 229 -1.28 -24.59 6.34
C ASP A 229 -0.93 -24.61 4.85
N MET A 230 0.22 -24.08 4.48
CA MET A 230 0.72 -24.00 3.09
C MET A 230 1.68 -25.15 2.75
N GLY A 231 1.84 -26.14 3.64
CA GLY A 231 2.57 -27.38 3.37
C GLY A 231 4.10 -27.30 3.47
N GLY A 232 4.69 -26.13 3.70
CA GLY A 232 6.13 -25.96 3.92
C GLY A 232 6.65 -26.47 5.26
N PRO A 233 7.98 -26.52 5.45
CA PRO A 233 8.61 -27.01 6.67
C PRO A 233 8.51 -26.01 7.83
N VAL A 234 8.59 -26.52 9.06
CA VAL A 234 8.74 -25.67 10.27
C VAL A 234 10.17 -25.17 10.41
N GLU A 235 11.15 -26.09 10.41
CA GLU A 235 12.57 -25.74 10.48
C GLU A 235 13.06 -25.25 9.10
N GLY A 236 13.63 -24.05 9.06
CA GLY A 236 14.09 -23.42 7.81
C GLY A 236 12.96 -22.95 6.87
N GLY A 237 11.69 -23.00 7.31
CA GLY A 237 10.56 -22.40 6.63
C GLY A 237 10.06 -21.13 7.32
N PHE A 238 8.95 -20.60 6.82
CA PHE A 238 8.43 -19.27 7.18
C PHE A 238 6.93 -19.31 7.45
N SER A 239 6.43 -18.35 8.24
CA SER A 239 5.02 -18.01 8.29
C SER A 239 4.81 -16.59 7.76
N VAL A 240 3.74 -16.37 7.00
CA VAL A 240 3.48 -15.10 6.30
C VAL A 240 2.12 -14.56 6.70
N ALA A 241 2.07 -13.27 7.02
CA ALA A 241 0.81 -12.56 7.20
C ALA A 241 0.70 -11.43 6.17
N PHE A 242 -0.48 -11.23 5.60
CA PHE A 242 -0.69 -10.24 4.53
C PHE A 242 -2.05 -9.55 4.56
N ASP A 243 -2.06 -8.30 4.13
CA ASP A 243 -3.23 -7.59 3.61
C ASP A 243 -3.20 -7.74 2.07
N PRO A 244 -4.18 -8.43 1.46
CA PRO A 244 -4.14 -8.72 0.03
C PRO A 244 -4.33 -7.48 -0.85
N LEU A 245 -5.14 -6.50 -0.43
CA LEU A 245 -5.46 -5.33 -1.25
C LEU A 245 -5.93 -4.12 -0.41
N ASP A 246 -5.00 -3.50 0.34
CA ASP A 246 -5.16 -2.18 0.95
C ASP A 246 -5.69 -1.17 -0.09
N GLY A 247 -6.82 -0.54 0.23
CA GLY A 247 -7.52 0.38 -0.66
C GLY A 247 -8.46 -0.29 -1.69
N SER A 248 -8.76 -1.58 -1.59
CA SER A 248 -9.73 -2.30 -2.47
C SER A 248 -11.02 -1.51 -2.74
N SER A 249 -11.59 -0.91 -1.69
CA SER A 249 -12.82 -0.11 -1.73
C SER A 249 -12.76 1.18 -2.54
N ILE A 250 -11.58 1.63 -2.99
CA ILE A 250 -11.39 2.85 -3.80
C ILE A 250 -10.76 2.59 -5.18
N VAL A 251 -10.68 1.32 -5.62
CA VAL A 251 -10.17 0.94 -6.96
C VAL A 251 -10.98 1.60 -8.08
N ASP A 252 -12.28 1.80 -7.90
CA ASP A 252 -13.18 2.47 -8.86
C ASP A 252 -12.83 3.97 -9.08
N THR A 253 -12.28 4.62 -8.06
CA THR A 253 -11.75 5.99 -8.15
C THR A 253 -10.41 6.09 -8.89
N ASN A 254 -9.80 4.96 -9.24
CA ASN A 254 -8.48 4.84 -9.87
C ASN A 254 -7.35 5.50 -9.04
N PHE A 255 -7.51 5.50 -7.72
CA PHE A 255 -6.43 5.83 -6.79
C PHE A 255 -5.45 4.66 -6.67
N THR A 256 -4.24 4.94 -6.20
CA THR A 256 -3.23 3.89 -5.95
C THR A 256 -3.67 3.03 -4.77
N VAL A 257 -3.59 1.72 -4.95
CA VAL A 257 -3.87 0.67 -3.96
C VAL A 257 -2.64 -0.22 -3.80
N GLY A 258 -2.65 -1.21 -2.91
CA GLY A 258 -1.51 -2.12 -2.78
C GLY A 258 -1.74 -3.35 -1.93
N THR A 259 -0.71 -4.18 -1.85
CA THR A 259 -0.66 -5.40 -1.01
C THR A 259 0.43 -5.20 0.03
N ILE A 260 0.23 -5.65 1.28
CA ILE A 260 1.25 -5.60 2.35
C ILE A 260 1.50 -7.04 2.83
N PHE A 261 2.75 -7.41 3.09
CA PHE A 261 3.03 -8.66 3.80
C PHE A 261 4.30 -8.62 4.66
N GLY A 262 4.27 -9.37 5.75
CA GLY A 262 5.42 -9.67 6.62
C GLY A 262 5.77 -11.15 6.60
N VAL A 263 7.05 -11.48 6.71
CA VAL A 263 7.58 -12.85 6.70
C VAL A 263 8.30 -13.12 8.01
N TRP A 264 7.81 -14.07 8.80
CA TRP A 264 8.42 -14.54 10.04
C TRP A 264 9.06 -15.93 9.84
N PRO A 265 10.14 -16.28 10.56
CA PRO A 265 10.71 -17.62 10.52
C PRO A 265 9.85 -18.60 11.33
N GLY A 266 9.78 -19.86 10.89
CA GLY A 266 9.07 -20.92 11.60
C GLY A 266 7.55 -20.90 11.43
N ASP A 267 6.84 -21.30 12.48
CA ASP A 267 5.44 -21.74 12.46
C ASP A 267 4.48 -20.83 13.26
N LYS A 268 4.84 -19.57 13.51
CA LYS A 268 4.09 -18.66 14.39
C LYS A 268 3.87 -17.27 13.80
N LEU A 269 2.64 -16.78 13.98
CA LEU A 269 2.21 -15.41 13.72
C LEU A 269 1.61 -14.73 14.96
N THR A 270 1.66 -15.40 16.12
CA THR A 270 1.30 -14.87 17.44
C THR A 270 2.38 -15.24 18.47
N GLY A 271 2.50 -14.45 19.54
CA GLY A 271 3.63 -14.51 20.47
C GLY A 271 4.96 -14.02 19.87
N VAL A 272 4.91 -13.47 18.64
CA VAL A 272 6.03 -12.86 17.92
C VAL A 272 5.87 -11.34 17.90
N THR A 273 6.93 -10.63 17.53
CA THR A 273 6.95 -9.18 17.35
C THR A 273 7.21 -8.81 15.89
N GLY A 274 7.00 -7.54 15.53
CA GLY A 274 7.42 -7.05 14.22
C GLY A 274 8.94 -7.11 14.00
N ARG A 275 9.74 -7.05 15.08
CA ARG A 275 11.20 -7.17 15.01
C ARG A 275 11.67 -8.59 14.66
N ASP A 276 10.81 -9.60 14.77
CA ASP A 276 11.12 -11.00 14.46
C ASP A 276 11.03 -11.33 12.96
N GLN A 277 10.39 -10.48 12.16
CA GLN A 277 10.30 -10.61 10.70
C GLN A 277 11.69 -10.77 10.05
N VAL A 278 11.85 -11.73 9.13
CA VAL A 278 13.07 -11.86 8.28
C VAL A 278 13.00 -10.97 7.04
N ALA A 279 11.80 -10.65 6.57
CA ALA A 279 11.56 -9.65 5.54
C ALA A 279 10.15 -9.07 5.69
N ALA A 280 9.93 -7.89 5.12
CA ALA A 280 8.60 -7.31 4.90
C ALA A 280 8.59 -6.61 3.55
N ALA A 281 7.43 -6.55 2.91
CA ALA A 281 7.30 -5.87 1.64
C ALA A 281 5.88 -5.36 1.37
N MET A 282 5.78 -4.48 0.38
CA MET A 282 4.51 -4.03 -0.18
C MET A 282 4.57 -3.98 -1.70
N GLY A 283 3.48 -4.41 -2.35
CA GLY A 283 3.22 -4.14 -3.76
C GLY A 283 2.41 -2.87 -3.90
N VAL A 284 2.82 -1.96 -4.79
CA VAL A 284 2.15 -0.69 -5.04
C VAL A 284 1.54 -0.73 -6.44
N MET A 285 0.22 -0.68 -6.53
CA MET A 285 -0.55 -0.74 -7.76
C MET A 285 -1.06 0.67 -8.10
N GLY A 286 -0.16 1.49 -8.64
CA GLY A 286 -0.46 2.85 -9.07
C GLY A 286 -0.29 3.02 -10.59
N PRO A 287 0.03 4.25 -11.08
CA PRO A 287 0.39 4.47 -12.49
C PRO A 287 1.71 3.75 -12.87
N ARG A 288 2.51 3.39 -11.88
CA ARG A 288 3.61 2.42 -11.95
C ARG A 288 3.25 1.26 -11.03
N THR A 289 3.68 0.06 -11.38
CA THR A 289 3.66 -1.09 -10.47
C THR A 289 5.04 -1.22 -9.84
N THR A 290 5.13 -1.14 -8.52
CA THR A 290 6.39 -1.31 -7.80
C THR A 290 6.26 -2.32 -6.67
N TYR A 291 7.38 -2.92 -6.29
CA TYR A 291 7.50 -3.88 -5.20
C TYR A 291 8.60 -3.36 -4.27
N VAL A 292 8.25 -3.03 -3.03
CA VAL A 292 9.16 -2.35 -2.08
C VAL A 292 9.46 -3.32 -0.95
N ILE A 293 10.73 -3.65 -0.74
CA ILE A 293 11.20 -4.76 0.10
C ILE A 293 12.21 -4.27 1.14
N ALA A 294 12.06 -4.72 2.39
CA ALA A 294 13.08 -4.69 3.42
C ALA A 294 13.47 -6.12 3.82
N VAL A 295 14.77 -6.39 3.93
CA VAL A 295 15.33 -7.68 4.40
C VAL A 295 16.05 -7.42 5.72
N LYS A 296 15.70 -8.16 6.77
CA LYS A 296 16.26 -7.95 8.12
C LYS A 296 17.77 -8.19 8.12
N GLY A 297 18.52 -7.24 8.66
CA GLY A 297 19.98 -7.29 8.72
C GLY A 297 20.69 -6.90 7.42
N PHE A 298 19.96 -6.68 6.32
CA PHE A 298 20.49 -6.01 5.13
C PHE A 298 20.17 -4.51 5.19
N PRO A 299 21.12 -3.60 4.93
CA PRO A 299 20.85 -2.16 5.01
C PRO A 299 19.86 -1.68 3.95
N GLY A 300 18.87 -0.89 4.37
CA GLY A 300 17.98 -0.16 3.48
C GLY A 300 16.66 -0.84 3.13
N THR A 301 15.81 -0.07 2.45
CA THR A 301 14.55 -0.49 1.85
C THR A 301 14.60 -0.22 0.34
N HIS A 302 14.24 -1.22 -0.46
CA HIS A 302 14.54 -1.30 -1.88
C HIS A 302 13.26 -1.30 -2.74
N GLU A 303 13.16 -0.37 -3.70
CA GLU A 303 12.07 -0.29 -4.68
C GLU A 303 12.46 -1.03 -5.96
N PHE A 304 11.60 -1.95 -6.40
CA PHE A 304 11.67 -2.61 -7.69
C PHE A 304 10.54 -2.11 -8.59
N LEU A 305 10.85 -1.75 -9.83
CA LEU A 305 9.88 -1.43 -10.88
C LEU A 305 9.54 -2.69 -11.67
N LEU A 306 8.26 -2.92 -11.93
CA LEU A 306 7.82 -3.85 -12.96
C LEU A 306 8.06 -3.23 -14.35
N LEU A 307 8.89 -3.89 -15.16
CA LEU A 307 9.13 -3.55 -16.56
C LEU A 307 8.09 -4.19 -17.48
N ASP A 308 7.98 -3.70 -18.72
CA ASP A 308 7.01 -4.16 -19.70
C ASP A 308 7.21 -5.64 -20.10
N GLU A 309 8.45 -6.16 -20.00
CA GLU A 309 8.78 -7.57 -20.19
C GLU A 309 8.39 -8.46 -18.99
N GLY A 310 7.74 -7.90 -17.98
CA GLY A 310 7.24 -8.63 -16.80
C GLY A 310 8.30 -8.93 -15.74
N LYS A 311 9.47 -8.27 -15.80
CA LYS A 311 10.58 -8.40 -14.84
C LYS A 311 10.59 -7.30 -13.79
N TRP A 312 11.08 -7.61 -12.60
CA TRP A 312 11.33 -6.66 -11.51
C TRP A 312 12.78 -6.16 -11.55
N GLN A 313 12.97 -4.84 -11.68
CA GLN A 313 14.28 -4.18 -11.69
C GLN A 313 14.43 -3.23 -10.50
N HIS A 314 15.56 -3.31 -9.78
CA HIS A 314 15.92 -2.44 -8.66
C HIS A 314 16.11 -0.99 -9.16
N VAL A 315 15.29 -0.05 -8.67
CA VAL A 315 15.29 1.36 -9.12
C VAL A 315 15.59 2.37 -8.02
N LYS A 316 15.44 2.01 -6.74
CA LYS A 316 15.76 2.89 -5.61
C LYS A 316 16.19 2.10 -4.37
N GLU A 317 17.23 2.56 -3.70
CA GLU A 317 17.59 2.22 -2.31
C GLU A 317 17.18 3.41 -1.40
N THR A 318 16.72 3.13 -0.17
CA THR A 318 16.41 4.14 0.85
C THR A 318 17.05 3.74 2.17
N THR A 319 17.85 4.62 2.76
CA THR A 319 18.60 4.37 4.02
C THR A 319 18.52 5.52 5.02
N GLU A 320 17.90 6.65 4.65
CA GLU A 320 17.63 7.79 5.54
C GLU A 320 16.23 8.37 5.24
N ILE A 321 15.47 8.70 6.28
CA ILE A 321 14.25 9.52 6.19
C ILE A 321 14.49 10.80 6.99
N GLY A 322 14.86 11.86 6.26
CA GLY A 322 15.13 13.19 6.77
C GLY A 322 13.87 14.00 7.08
N GLU A 323 14.06 15.17 7.67
CA GLU A 323 12.94 16.04 8.07
C GLU A 323 12.26 16.72 6.87
N GLY A 324 10.95 16.96 6.95
CA GLY A 324 10.26 17.64 5.87
C GLY A 324 8.78 17.95 6.10
N LYS A 325 8.31 18.99 5.41
CA LYS A 325 6.95 19.54 5.54
C LYS A 325 5.90 18.75 4.75
N LEU A 326 5.68 17.49 5.13
CA LEU A 326 4.67 16.57 4.59
C LEU A 326 3.95 15.86 5.74
N PHE A 327 2.61 15.83 5.71
CA PHE A 327 1.83 15.03 6.65
C PHE A 327 0.70 14.25 5.94
N SER A 328 0.40 13.07 6.48
CA SER A 328 -0.64 12.14 6.02
C SER A 328 -1.51 11.70 7.21
N PRO A 329 -2.60 12.45 7.51
CA PRO A 329 -3.38 12.28 8.73
C PRO A 329 -4.52 11.26 8.57
N GLY A 330 -4.19 10.00 8.81
CA GLY A 330 -5.15 8.93 9.05
C GLY A 330 -6.10 9.21 10.21
N ASN A 331 -7.32 8.70 10.07
CA ASN A 331 -8.38 8.79 11.08
C ASN A 331 -8.74 10.23 11.53
N LEU A 332 -8.52 11.25 10.67
CA LEU A 332 -8.63 12.69 11.02
C LEU A 332 -9.88 13.09 11.81
N ARG A 333 -11.03 12.41 11.63
CA ARG A 333 -12.25 12.64 12.45
C ARG A 333 -12.04 12.51 13.96
N ALA A 334 -10.98 11.80 14.40
CA ALA A 334 -10.57 11.66 15.79
C ALA A 334 -10.15 12.99 16.44
N THR A 335 -9.81 14.04 15.69
CA THR A 335 -9.49 15.35 16.27
C THR A 335 -10.72 16.02 16.93
N ALA A 336 -11.94 15.60 16.57
CA ALA A 336 -13.17 16.14 17.16
C ALA A 336 -13.31 15.86 18.68
N ASP A 337 -12.70 14.77 19.17
CA ASP A 337 -12.75 14.34 20.58
C ASP A 337 -11.39 13.87 21.13
N ASN A 338 -10.29 14.03 20.39
CA ASN A 338 -8.91 13.90 20.88
C ASN A 338 -8.17 15.25 20.70
N PRO A 339 -8.12 16.11 21.74
CA PRO A 339 -7.52 17.44 21.66
C PRO A 339 -6.00 17.41 21.46
N ASN A 340 -5.33 16.32 21.85
CA ASN A 340 -3.90 16.16 21.59
C ASN A 340 -3.63 15.88 20.12
N TYR A 341 -4.48 15.08 19.45
CA TYR A 341 -4.35 14.87 18.02
C TYR A 341 -4.74 16.13 17.23
N ASP A 342 -5.79 16.85 17.64
CA ASP A 342 -6.14 18.15 17.06
C ASP A 342 -4.98 19.16 17.14
N LYS A 343 -4.34 19.28 18.31
CA LYS A 343 -3.14 20.11 18.49
C LYS A 343 -1.99 19.72 17.55
N LEU A 344 -1.78 18.42 17.31
CA LEU A 344 -0.75 17.94 16.39
C LEU A 344 -1.08 18.33 14.93
N ILE A 345 -2.32 18.16 14.49
CA ILE A 345 -2.74 18.56 13.14
C ILE A 345 -2.66 20.08 12.96
N ASN A 346 -3.07 20.86 13.95
CA ASN A 346 -2.97 22.33 13.94
C ASN A 346 -1.53 22.83 13.86
N TYR A 347 -0.56 22.11 14.43
CA TYR A 347 0.87 22.40 14.22
C TYR A 347 1.26 22.25 12.74
N TYR A 348 0.92 21.12 12.08
CA TYR A 348 1.24 20.91 10.66
C TYR A 348 0.58 21.93 9.74
N VAL A 349 -0.66 22.33 10.03
CA VAL A 349 -1.39 23.39 9.30
C VAL A 349 -0.71 24.75 9.47
N THR A 350 -0.35 25.12 10.70
CA THR A 350 0.31 26.40 11.02
C THR A 350 1.69 26.49 10.35
N GLU A 351 2.45 25.39 10.36
CA GLU A 351 3.74 25.28 9.68
C GLU A 351 3.65 25.09 8.16
N LYS A 352 2.43 25.08 7.60
CA LYS A 352 2.15 24.95 6.15
C LYS A 352 2.71 23.67 5.54
N TYR A 353 2.52 22.54 6.22
CA TYR A 353 2.89 21.23 5.69
C TYR A 353 2.01 20.86 4.50
N THR A 354 2.58 20.12 3.55
CA THR A 354 1.81 19.57 2.42
C THR A 354 0.97 18.40 2.92
N LEU A 355 -0.35 18.48 2.75
CA LEU A 355 -1.26 17.36 3.00
C LEU A 355 -1.25 16.38 1.82
N ARG A 356 -1.00 15.09 2.07
CA ARG A 356 -1.27 13.99 1.12
C ARG A 356 -1.73 12.74 1.87
N TYR A 357 -3.01 12.41 1.71
CA TYR A 357 -3.66 11.24 2.32
C TYR A 357 -4.73 10.71 1.36
N THR A 358 -4.69 9.43 1.03
CA THR A 358 -5.71 8.71 0.25
C THR A 358 -6.61 7.84 1.12
N GLY A 359 -6.10 7.40 2.28
CA GLY A 359 -6.75 6.40 3.12
C GLY A 359 -6.37 4.96 2.84
N GLY A 360 -5.50 4.72 1.86
CA GLY A 360 -4.78 3.44 1.71
C GLY A 360 -3.41 3.54 2.38
N MET A 361 -3.10 2.59 3.27
CA MET A 361 -1.84 2.52 4.00
C MET A 361 -0.61 2.46 3.08
N VAL A 362 -0.68 1.69 1.99
CA VAL A 362 0.43 1.49 1.05
C VAL A 362 0.87 2.81 0.41
N PRO A 363 0.04 3.56 -0.35
CA PRO A 363 0.48 4.82 -0.95
C PRO A 363 0.86 5.88 0.10
N ASP A 364 0.13 5.96 1.21
CA ASP A 364 0.31 7.01 2.21
C ASP A 364 1.58 6.84 3.06
N VAL A 365 2.07 5.60 3.23
CA VAL A 365 3.37 5.30 3.86
C VAL A 365 4.50 5.24 2.81
N ASN A 366 4.28 4.65 1.63
CA ASN A 366 5.29 4.56 0.58
C ASN A 366 5.82 5.94 0.14
N GLN A 367 4.99 6.98 0.13
CA GLN A 367 5.46 8.34 -0.16
C GLN A 367 6.53 8.85 0.80
N ILE A 368 6.60 8.35 2.05
CA ILE A 368 7.63 8.73 3.03
C ILE A 368 8.98 8.13 2.63
N ILE A 369 8.99 6.87 2.22
CA ILE A 369 10.17 6.15 1.73
C ILE A 369 10.66 6.77 0.40
N VAL A 370 9.75 7.01 -0.54
CA VAL A 370 10.09 7.58 -1.87
C VAL A 370 10.53 9.04 -1.79
N LYS A 371 10.00 9.83 -0.84
CA LYS A 371 10.38 11.26 -0.65
C LYS A 371 11.41 11.50 0.45
N GLU A 372 11.83 10.44 1.14
CA GLU A 372 12.81 10.46 2.24
C GLU A 372 12.44 11.46 3.33
N LYS A 373 11.14 11.69 3.56
CA LYS A 373 10.62 12.65 4.56
C LYS A 373 9.13 12.57 4.80
N GLY A 374 8.70 13.15 5.92
CA GLY A 374 7.31 13.38 6.29
C GLY A 374 6.82 12.45 7.39
N ILE A 375 5.52 12.56 7.69
CA ILE A 375 4.88 11.85 8.81
C ILE A 375 3.49 11.34 8.41
N PHE A 376 3.26 10.04 8.61
CA PHE A 376 1.94 9.41 8.62
C PHE A 376 1.49 9.25 10.07
N THR A 377 0.22 9.51 10.36
CA THR A 377 -0.38 9.30 11.70
C THR A 377 -1.77 8.69 11.57
N ASN A 378 -2.08 7.64 12.34
CA ASN A 378 -3.43 7.12 12.51
C ASN A 378 -3.69 6.94 14.02
N VAL A 379 -4.34 7.94 14.62
CA VAL A 379 -4.52 8.08 16.08
C VAL A 379 -5.97 7.83 16.45
N ALA A 380 -6.20 7.15 17.58
CA ALA A 380 -7.54 6.84 18.06
C ALA A 380 -8.16 7.98 18.92
N SER A 381 -9.48 7.93 19.09
CA SER A 381 -10.22 8.73 20.06
C SER A 381 -11.37 7.91 20.69
N PRO A 382 -12.05 8.40 21.73
CA PRO A 382 -13.20 7.70 22.34
C PRO A 382 -14.29 7.30 21.33
N SER A 383 -14.59 8.14 20.34
CA SER A 383 -15.55 7.85 19.27
C SER A 383 -14.94 7.19 18.03
N ALA A 384 -13.62 7.30 17.80
CA ALA A 384 -12.94 6.78 16.63
C ALA A 384 -11.82 5.79 16.99
N LYS A 385 -12.17 4.51 17.15
CA LYS A 385 -11.24 3.40 17.43
C LYS A 385 -10.12 3.29 16.36
N ALA A 386 -8.95 2.79 16.79
CA ALA A 386 -7.90 2.34 15.89
C ALA A 386 -8.42 1.25 14.94
N LYS A 387 -8.07 1.35 13.65
CA LYS A 387 -8.54 0.42 12.62
C LYS A 387 -7.49 -0.59 12.15
N LEU A 388 -6.23 -0.18 12.14
CA LEU A 388 -5.12 -0.88 11.50
C LEU A 388 -4.68 -2.08 12.34
N ARG A 389 -4.45 -3.23 11.69
CA ARG A 389 -4.01 -4.47 12.34
C ARG A 389 -2.51 -4.50 12.50
N LEU A 390 -2.07 -4.96 13.67
CA LEU A 390 -0.66 -5.06 14.02
C LEU A 390 0.08 -6.03 13.09
N LEU A 391 -0.52 -7.21 12.85
CA LEU A 391 0.12 -8.30 12.11
C LEU A 391 0.19 -8.05 10.59
N PHE A 392 -0.93 -7.66 9.96
CA PHE A 392 -1.06 -7.58 8.50
C PHE A 392 -0.52 -6.28 7.90
N GLU A 393 -0.71 -5.16 8.61
CA GLU A 393 -0.41 -3.82 8.09
C GLU A 393 0.77 -3.17 8.82
N VAL A 394 0.71 -3.12 10.16
CA VAL A 394 1.55 -2.20 10.93
C VAL A 394 2.97 -2.72 11.16
N ALA A 395 3.15 -3.98 11.56
CA ALA A 395 4.48 -4.55 11.74
C ALA A 395 5.28 -4.65 10.41
N PRO A 396 4.68 -5.04 9.26
CA PRO A 396 5.38 -5.03 7.98
C PRO A 396 5.81 -3.63 7.52
N LEU A 397 4.90 -2.63 7.58
CA LEU A 397 5.22 -1.24 7.23
C LEU A 397 6.23 -0.62 8.21
N GLY A 398 6.19 -1.01 9.49
CA GLY A 398 7.20 -0.63 10.48
C GLY A 398 8.60 -1.09 10.10
N LEU A 399 8.76 -2.31 9.57
CA LEU A 399 10.07 -2.82 9.14
C LEU A 399 10.54 -2.06 7.91
N LEU A 400 9.67 -1.84 6.92
CA LEU A 400 9.98 -1.05 5.72
C LEU A 400 10.43 0.39 6.05
N ILE A 401 9.84 1.02 7.08
CA ILE A 401 10.19 2.37 7.53
C ILE A 401 11.48 2.39 8.36
N GLU A 402 11.68 1.47 9.29
CA GLU A 402 12.90 1.44 10.13
C GLU A 402 14.13 0.99 9.32
N ASN A 403 14.01 0.05 8.38
CA ASN A 403 15.10 -0.26 7.42
C ASN A 403 15.43 0.93 6.51
N ALA A 404 14.46 1.79 6.21
CA ALA A 404 14.66 3.02 5.43
C ALA A 404 15.28 4.17 6.24
N GLY A 405 15.66 3.96 7.50
CA GLY A 405 16.22 4.99 8.38
C GLY A 405 15.18 5.94 8.98
N GLY A 406 13.89 5.62 8.86
CA GLY A 406 12.80 6.29 9.57
C GLY A 406 12.51 5.65 10.92
N TYR A 407 11.43 6.10 11.55
CA TYR A 407 11.02 5.66 12.89
C TYR A 407 9.53 5.34 12.90
N SER A 408 9.15 4.31 13.67
CA SER A 408 7.75 3.98 13.96
C SER A 408 7.43 4.26 15.44
N THR A 409 6.16 4.54 15.75
CA THR A 409 5.66 4.55 17.14
C THR A 409 4.20 4.16 17.23
N ASP A 410 3.80 3.43 18.27
CA ASP A 410 2.40 3.33 18.71
C ASP A 410 1.98 4.45 19.67
N GLY A 411 2.91 5.36 19.99
CA GLY A 411 2.79 6.41 20.99
C GLY A 411 3.70 6.21 22.20
N GLN A 412 4.14 4.98 22.48
CA GLN A 412 4.99 4.63 23.63
C GLN A 412 6.24 3.85 23.23
N GLN A 413 6.16 3.01 22.19
CA GLN A 413 7.24 2.15 21.71
C GLN A 413 7.24 2.02 20.19
N SER A 414 8.30 1.46 19.59
CA SER A 414 8.27 1.07 18.17
C SER A 414 7.20 0.01 17.98
N VAL A 415 6.52 0.04 16.83
CA VAL A 415 5.53 -0.99 16.51
C VAL A 415 6.19 -2.35 16.28
N LEU A 416 7.49 -2.38 15.99
CA LEU A 416 8.27 -3.61 15.87
C LEU A 416 8.51 -4.29 17.21
N ASP A 417 8.49 -3.56 18.33
CA ASP A 417 8.64 -4.12 19.68
C ASP A 417 7.31 -4.59 20.28
N LYS A 418 6.21 -4.48 19.53
CA LYS A 418 4.87 -4.81 20.00
C LYS A 418 4.58 -6.29 19.76
N VAL A 419 4.27 -7.04 20.82
CA VAL A 419 3.91 -8.46 20.74
C VAL A 419 2.53 -8.60 20.11
N ILE A 420 2.43 -9.41 19.07
CA ILE A 420 1.17 -9.82 18.43
C ILE A 420 0.57 -10.93 19.28
N THR A 421 -0.48 -10.62 20.03
CA THR A 421 -1.17 -11.58 20.92
C THR A 421 -2.26 -12.32 20.14
N ASN A 422 -3.03 -11.59 19.35
CA ASN A 422 -4.04 -12.10 18.42
C ASN A 422 -3.77 -11.55 17.02
N VAL A 423 -4.15 -12.31 16.00
CA VAL A 423 -3.96 -11.91 14.59
C VAL A 423 -4.70 -10.61 14.19
N ASP A 424 -5.86 -10.34 14.81
CA ASP A 424 -6.65 -9.11 14.61
C ASP A 424 -6.42 -8.04 15.71
N ASP A 425 -5.28 -8.11 16.42
CA ASP A 425 -4.85 -7.04 17.33
C ASP A 425 -4.69 -5.74 16.54
N ARG A 426 -5.33 -4.67 17.01
CA ARG A 426 -5.28 -3.35 16.36
C ARG A 426 -4.43 -2.37 17.14
N THR A 427 -3.80 -1.44 16.42
CA THR A 427 -3.03 -0.37 17.05
C THR A 427 -3.15 0.95 16.30
N GLN A 428 -2.97 2.04 17.04
CA GLN A 428 -2.67 3.34 16.44
C GLN A 428 -1.18 3.37 16.07
N VAL A 429 -0.81 4.21 15.10
CA VAL A 429 0.58 4.25 14.63
C VAL A 429 0.95 5.63 14.07
N ALA A 430 2.24 5.95 14.14
CA ALA A 430 2.86 6.92 13.26
C ALA A 430 4.15 6.38 12.65
N TYR A 431 4.46 6.82 11.43
CA TYR A 431 5.69 6.52 10.68
C TYR A 431 6.28 7.79 10.11
N GLY A 432 7.57 8.03 10.26
CA GLY A 432 8.18 9.22 9.66
C GLY A 432 9.61 9.49 10.08
N SER A 433 10.01 10.75 9.87
CA SER A 433 11.30 11.28 10.33
C SER A 433 11.39 11.39 11.85
N LYS A 434 12.62 11.42 12.37
CA LYS A 434 12.89 11.33 13.81
C LYS A 434 12.18 12.40 14.62
N ASN A 435 12.25 13.67 14.21
CA ASN A 435 11.68 14.77 14.99
C ASN A 435 10.16 14.82 14.92
N GLU A 436 9.53 14.31 13.85
CA GLU A 436 8.08 14.19 13.80
C GLU A 436 7.56 13.04 14.67
N ILE A 437 8.29 11.92 14.78
CA ILE A 437 7.94 10.86 15.75
C ILE A 437 8.13 11.36 17.19
N ILE A 438 9.21 12.10 17.49
CA ILE A 438 9.35 12.78 18.78
C ILE A 438 8.15 13.71 19.04
N ARG A 439 7.74 14.52 18.05
CA ARG A 439 6.59 15.41 18.18
C ARG A 439 5.27 14.67 18.41
N VAL A 440 5.03 13.55 17.72
CA VAL A 440 3.85 12.70 17.93
C VAL A 440 3.81 12.21 19.38
N GLU A 441 4.90 11.60 19.86
CA GLU A 441 4.99 11.09 21.23
C GLU A 441 4.79 12.22 22.26
N GLU A 442 5.51 13.35 22.12
CA GLU A 442 5.38 14.49 23.04
C GLU A 442 4.01 15.16 23.01
N THR A 443 3.36 15.25 21.84
CA THR A 443 2.06 15.93 21.73
C THR A 443 0.92 15.04 22.23
N LEU A 444 0.99 13.72 22.02
CA LEU A 444 -0.02 12.78 22.46
C LEU A 444 0.13 12.36 23.94
N TYR A 445 1.38 12.20 24.41
CA TYR A 445 1.71 11.58 25.72
C TYR A 445 2.61 12.43 26.63
N GLY A 446 3.02 13.62 26.21
CA GLY A 446 3.77 14.58 27.04
C GLY A 446 5.28 14.33 27.16
N SER A 447 5.78 13.19 26.66
CA SER A 447 7.22 12.90 26.56
C SER A 447 7.49 11.97 25.37
N SER A 448 8.75 11.90 24.93
CA SER A 448 9.18 10.97 23.87
C SER A 448 10.37 10.14 24.35
N ARG A 449 10.28 8.82 24.13
CA ARG A 449 11.39 7.87 24.37
C ARG A 449 12.60 8.16 23.46
N LEU A 450 12.37 8.67 22.25
CA LEU A 450 13.44 8.98 21.29
C LEU A 450 14.21 10.26 21.62
N LYS A 451 13.71 11.10 22.54
CA LYS A 451 14.34 12.34 22.98
C LYS A 451 15.42 12.14 24.06
N GLY A 452 15.41 11.00 24.76
CA GLY A 452 16.35 10.68 25.84
C GLY A 452 17.34 9.54 25.54
N GLY A 453 17.28 8.92 24.36
CA GLY A 453 18.00 7.68 24.05
C GLY A 453 18.97 7.77 22.87
N VAL A 454 20.17 7.23 23.07
CA VAL A 454 21.09 6.74 22.01
C VAL A 454 20.30 5.78 21.08
N PRO A 455 20.56 5.75 19.75
CA PRO A 455 19.81 4.91 18.82
C PRO A 455 19.72 3.44 19.27
N VAL A 456 18.49 2.94 19.40
CA VAL A 456 18.18 1.52 19.66
C VAL A 456 18.43 0.75 18.36
N GLY A 457 19.69 0.40 18.10
CA GLY A 457 20.08 -0.16 16.81
C GLY A 457 21.58 -0.42 16.61
N ALA A 458 22.35 -0.61 17.69
CA ALA A 458 23.70 -1.15 17.60
C ALA A 458 23.79 -2.37 18.53
N ALA A 459 23.74 -3.56 17.94
CA ALA A 459 23.97 -4.80 18.67
C ALA A 459 25.44 -4.89 19.13
N ALA A 460 25.64 -5.52 20.29
CA ALA A 460 26.92 -6.08 20.71
C ALA A 460 26.97 -7.57 20.32
#